data_AF-A0A7K8KY79-F1
#
_entry.id   AF-A0A7K8KY79-F1
#
_cell.length_a   1.000
_cell.length_b   1.000
_cell.length_c   1.000
_cell.angle_alpha   90.00
_cell.angle_beta   90.00
_cell.angle_gamma   90.00
#
_symmetry.space_group_name_H-M   'P 1'
#
loop_
_entity.id
_entity.type
_entity.pdbx_description
1 polymer ?
#
loop_
_entity_poly.entity_id
_entity_poly.type
_entity_poly.pdbx_seq_one_letter_code
_entity_poly.pdbx_strand_id
1 'polypeptide(L)'
;LRFPSDLEELRELAEALRDYERQHRGAALGLFSAAYLYKQSFAIPGSSLLNVLAGALFGPWTGLVLCSVLTSVGATFCYLLSGAFGKQFVISYFPDKVALLQRKVEENRSSLFFFLLFLRLFPMTPNWFLNLSAPILNIPVSQFFFSVLIGLMPYNFICVQTGAILSQITSLDAIFSWATLFKLLAMAVAALIPGTLIKKYSKNHLKLDEDKHAQLLNGKKSL
;
A
#
# COMPACT_ATOMS: atom_id res chain seq x y z
N LEU A 1 20.83 -5.36 -14.88
CA LEU A 1 19.90 -5.97 -13.89
C LEU A 1 18.48 -5.85 -14.43
N ARG A 2 17.81 -6.97 -14.75
CA ARG A 2 16.37 -6.99 -15.04
C ARG A 2 15.60 -7.07 -13.72
N PHE A 3 14.51 -6.32 -13.61
CA PHE A 3 13.61 -6.39 -12.45
C PHE A 3 12.73 -7.65 -12.60
N PRO A 4 12.63 -8.51 -11.58
CA PRO A 4 11.85 -9.74 -11.69
C PRO A 4 10.37 -9.41 -11.86
N SER A 5 9.76 -9.98 -12.89
CA SER A 5 8.35 -9.78 -13.26
C SER A 5 7.45 -10.95 -12.85
N ASP A 6 8.05 -12.09 -12.48
CA ASP A 6 7.36 -13.31 -12.06
C ASP A 6 7.85 -13.81 -10.69
N LEU A 7 7.03 -14.62 -10.01
CA LEU A 7 7.33 -15.25 -8.71
C LEU A 7 8.55 -16.18 -8.80
N GLU A 8 8.76 -16.79 -9.96
CA GLU A 8 9.86 -17.71 -10.23
C GLU A 8 11.20 -16.96 -10.35
N GLU A 9 11.24 -15.84 -11.07
CA GLU A 9 12.40 -14.94 -11.11
C GLU A 9 12.69 -14.32 -9.74
N LEU A 10 11.64 -14.02 -8.97
CA LEU A 10 11.78 -13.51 -7.59
C LEU A 10 12.40 -14.57 -6.67
N ARG A 11 12.12 -15.86 -6.91
CA ARG A 11 12.70 -16.99 -6.18
C ARG A 11 14.17 -17.20 -6.56
N GLU A 12 14.50 -17.22 -7.84
CA GLU A 12 15.91 -17.34 -8.29
C GLU A 12 16.76 -16.17 -7.75
N LEU A 13 16.22 -14.95 -7.81
CA LEU A 13 16.87 -13.78 -7.23
C LEU A 13 16.99 -13.90 -5.71
N ALA A 14 15.97 -14.43 -5.03
CA ALA A 14 16.01 -14.65 -3.58
C ALA A 14 17.04 -15.71 -3.18
N GLU A 15 17.17 -16.82 -3.92
CA GLU A 15 18.18 -17.85 -3.67
C GLU A 15 19.60 -17.30 -3.88
N ALA A 16 19.85 -16.59 -4.99
CA ALA A 16 21.13 -15.93 -5.25
C ALA A 16 21.48 -14.86 -4.20
N LEU A 17 20.49 -14.06 -3.77
CA LEU A 17 20.67 -13.06 -2.72
C LEU A 17 20.86 -13.68 -1.34
N ARG A 18 20.32 -14.86 -1.07
CA ARG A 18 20.42 -15.55 0.23
C ARG A 18 21.81 -16.14 0.45
N ASP A 19 22.44 -16.67 -0.60
CA ASP A 19 23.84 -17.10 -0.55
C ASP A 19 24.79 -15.91 -0.39
N TYR A 20 24.47 -14.78 -1.02
CA TYR A 20 25.18 -13.51 -0.81
C TYR A 20 24.96 -12.91 0.58
N GLU A 21 23.74 -13.01 1.14
CA GLU A 21 23.39 -12.55 2.50
C GLU A 21 24.15 -13.33 3.56
N ARG A 22 24.32 -14.64 3.38
CA ARG A 22 25.12 -15.49 4.27
C ARG A 22 26.58 -15.08 4.35
N GLN A 23 27.15 -14.56 3.27
CA GLN A 23 28.53 -14.07 3.25
C GLN A 23 28.65 -12.58 3.63
N HIS A 24 27.69 -11.73 3.26
CA HIS A 24 27.75 -10.27 3.40
C HIS A 24 26.40 -9.66 3.84
N ARG A 25 25.92 -10.08 5.02
CA ARG A 25 24.63 -9.69 5.61
C ARG A 25 24.32 -8.19 5.57
N GLY A 26 25.30 -7.35 5.94
CA GLY A 26 25.14 -5.90 5.96
C GLY A 26 24.99 -5.27 4.58
N ALA A 27 25.72 -5.78 3.58
CA ALA A 27 25.64 -5.28 2.20
C ALA A 27 24.29 -5.62 1.56
N ALA A 28 23.78 -6.84 1.80
CA ALA A 28 22.46 -7.27 1.32
C ALA A 28 21.34 -6.41 1.92
N LEU A 29 21.38 -6.16 3.24
CA LEU A 29 20.44 -5.26 3.93
C LEU A 29 20.51 -3.82 3.39
N GLY A 30 21.72 -3.30 3.19
CA GLY A 30 21.95 -1.95 2.65
C GLY A 30 21.40 -1.80 1.23
N LEU A 31 21.70 -2.74 0.34
CA LEU A 31 21.22 -2.74 -1.04
C LEU A 31 19.69 -2.88 -1.11
N PHE A 32 19.12 -3.81 -0.34
CA PHE A 32 17.66 -3.99 -0.26
C PHE A 32 16.99 -2.71 0.24
N SER A 33 17.50 -2.12 1.32
CA SER A 33 16.96 -0.88 1.90
C SER A 33 17.05 0.28 0.91
N ALA A 34 18.19 0.44 0.22
CA ALA A 34 18.37 1.47 -0.79
C ALA A 34 17.38 1.32 -1.97
N ALA A 35 17.22 0.10 -2.49
CA ALA A 35 16.27 -0.19 -3.56
C ALA A 35 14.81 0.06 -3.12
N TYR A 36 14.46 -0.34 -1.89
CA TYR A 36 13.14 -0.11 -1.31
C TYR A 36 12.86 1.39 -1.18
N LEU A 37 13.78 2.14 -0.57
CA LEU A 37 13.65 3.57 -0.37
C LEU A 37 13.56 4.31 -1.69
N TYR A 38 14.39 3.96 -2.68
CA TYR A 38 14.30 4.54 -4.02
C TYR A 38 12.90 4.33 -4.60
N LYS A 39 12.44 3.08 -4.66
CA LYS A 39 11.12 2.74 -5.20
C LYS A 39 9.99 3.50 -4.50
N GLN A 40 10.02 3.53 -3.17
CA GLN A 40 9.00 4.15 -2.36
C GLN A 40 9.02 5.68 -2.45
N SER A 41 10.21 6.29 -2.52
CA SER A 41 10.38 7.76 -2.64
C SER A 41 9.83 8.29 -3.96
N PHE A 42 10.05 7.54 -5.04
CA PHE A 42 9.55 7.86 -6.39
C PHE A 42 8.15 7.30 -6.67
N ALA A 43 7.44 6.79 -5.65
CA ALA A 43 6.07 6.30 -5.76
C ALA A 43 5.87 5.20 -6.85
N ILE A 44 6.92 4.41 -7.11
CA ILE A 44 6.91 3.37 -8.15
C ILE A 44 6.09 2.16 -7.66
N PRO A 45 5.07 1.70 -8.41
CA PRO A 45 4.23 0.58 -8.00
C PRO A 45 4.99 -0.76 -7.91
N GLY A 46 4.49 -1.68 -7.08
CA GLY A 46 5.02 -3.04 -6.89
C GLY A 46 5.87 -3.23 -5.62
N SER A 47 5.63 -2.46 -4.57
CA SER A 47 6.26 -2.63 -3.25
C SER A 47 5.86 -3.97 -2.59
N SER A 48 4.75 -4.58 -3.00
CA SER A 48 4.35 -5.95 -2.64
C SER A 48 5.46 -6.97 -2.85
N LEU A 49 6.11 -6.94 -4.02
CA LEU A 49 7.17 -7.90 -4.38
C LEU A 49 8.38 -7.77 -3.47
N LEU A 50 8.77 -6.55 -3.12
CA LEU A 50 9.87 -6.30 -2.17
C LEU A 50 9.50 -6.76 -0.76
N ASN A 51 8.25 -6.57 -0.34
CA ASN A 51 7.78 -7.08 0.95
C ASN A 51 7.82 -8.62 1.01
N VAL A 52 7.39 -9.29 -0.07
CA VAL A 52 7.49 -10.75 -0.21
C VAL A 52 8.96 -11.18 -0.15
N LEU A 53 9.84 -10.53 -0.92
CA LEU A 53 11.26 -10.81 -0.92
C LEU A 53 11.89 -10.64 0.48
N ALA A 54 11.52 -9.58 1.21
CA ALA A 54 11.99 -9.39 2.59
C ALA A 54 11.57 -10.52 3.53
N GLY A 55 10.36 -11.04 3.36
CA GLY A 55 9.89 -12.21 4.11
C GLY A 55 10.68 -13.48 3.79
N ALA A 56 11.03 -13.67 2.52
CA ALA A 56 11.83 -14.82 2.08
C ALA A 56 13.28 -14.75 2.55
N LEU A 57 13.87 -13.55 2.61
CA LEU A 57 15.27 -13.35 2.98
C LEU A 57 15.49 -13.23 4.50
N PHE A 58 14.66 -12.42 5.18
CA PHE A 58 14.86 -12.04 6.58
C PHE A 58 13.87 -12.69 7.55
N GLY A 59 12.89 -13.43 7.04
CA GLY A 59 11.83 -14.07 7.83
C GLY A 59 10.67 -13.12 8.17
N PRO A 60 9.61 -13.64 8.82
CA PRO A 60 8.35 -12.94 8.99
C PRO A 60 8.43 -11.70 9.90
N TRP A 61 9.10 -11.80 11.03
CA TRP A 61 9.15 -10.72 12.02
C TRP A 61 10.16 -9.63 11.65
N THR A 62 11.39 -10.01 11.31
CA THR A 62 12.43 -9.07 10.88
C THR A 62 12.05 -8.38 9.59
N GLY A 63 11.51 -9.13 8.62
CA GLY A 63 11.00 -8.58 7.37
C GLY A 63 9.84 -7.60 7.59
N LEU A 64 8.92 -7.88 8.52
CA LEU A 64 7.82 -6.97 8.84
C LEU A 64 8.33 -5.64 9.40
N VAL A 65 9.20 -5.69 10.41
CA VAL A 65 9.75 -4.48 11.04
C VAL A 65 10.54 -3.68 10.01
N LEU A 66 11.42 -4.34 9.25
CA LEU A 66 12.22 -3.71 8.22
C LEU A 66 11.34 -3.04 7.15
N CYS A 67 10.40 -3.77 6.56
CA CYS A 67 9.50 -3.24 5.54
C CYS A 67 8.64 -2.10 6.09
N SER A 68 8.12 -2.20 7.31
CA SER A 68 7.29 -1.14 7.89
C SER A 68 8.08 0.15 8.12
N VAL A 69 9.33 0.04 8.61
CA VAL A 69 10.22 1.19 8.76
C VAL A 69 10.58 1.78 7.39
N LEU A 70 11.02 0.96 6.43
CA LEU A 70 11.38 1.40 5.08
C LEU A 70 10.20 2.03 4.33
N THR A 71 8.99 1.47 4.50
CA THR A 71 7.75 2.02 3.90
C THR A 71 7.48 3.42 4.43
N SER A 72 7.58 3.62 5.74
CA SER A 72 7.33 4.91 6.39
C SER A 72 8.39 5.94 6.04
N VAL A 73 9.67 5.58 6.10
CA VAL A 73 10.78 6.47 5.75
C VAL A 73 10.72 6.85 4.26
N GLY A 74 10.54 5.88 3.37
CA GLY A 74 10.41 6.14 1.94
C GLY A 74 9.17 6.96 1.58
N ALA A 75 8.04 6.72 2.26
CA ALA A 75 6.84 7.53 2.10
C ALA A 75 7.07 8.98 2.55
N THR A 76 7.85 9.19 3.62
CA THR A 76 8.25 10.52 4.07
C THR A 76 9.16 11.21 3.06
N PHE A 77 10.08 10.50 2.41
CA PHE A 77 10.86 11.09 1.31
C PHE A 77 9.98 11.49 0.13
N CYS A 78 9.01 10.65 -0.25
CA CYS A 78 8.01 11.00 -1.27
C CYS A 78 7.20 12.26 -0.87
N TYR A 79 6.77 12.33 0.39
CA TYR A 79 6.11 13.51 0.96
C TYR A 79 6.99 14.76 0.85
N LEU A 80 8.27 14.67 1.24
CA LEU A 80 9.17 15.82 1.22
C LEU A 80 9.45 16.28 -0.21
N LEU A 81 9.66 15.34 -1.14
CA LEU A 81 9.87 15.63 -2.55
C LEU A 81 8.63 16.31 -3.17
N SER A 82 7.43 15.79 -2.87
CA SER A 82 6.18 16.40 -3.29
C SER A 82 5.97 17.79 -2.68
N GLY A 83 6.31 17.97 -1.40
CA GLY A 83 6.26 19.27 -0.73
C GLY A 83 7.19 20.31 -1.35
N ALA A 84 8.39 19.90 -1.73
CA ALA A 84 9.41 20.79 -2.33
C ALA A 84 9.07 21.17 -3.78
N PHE A 85 8.67 20.22 -4.61
CA PHE A 85 8.48 20.45 -6.05
C PHE A 85 7.01 20.45 -6.49
N GLY A 86 6.21 19.52 -5.97
CA GLY A 86 4.81 19.31 -6.39
C GLY A 86 3.84 20.35 -5.83
N LYS A 87 4.04 20.80 -4.59
CA LYS A 87 3.11 21.72 -3.90
C LYS A 87 2.90 23.03 -4.65
N GLN A 88 3.98 23.68 -5.07
CA GLN A 88 3.91 24.96 -5.76
C GLN A 88 3.18 24.84 -7.10
N PHE A 89 3.46 23.76 -7.85
CA PHE A 89 2.82 23.50 -9.13
C PHE A 89 1.31 23.26 -8.96
N VAL A 90 0.90 22.39 -8.04
CA VAL A 90 -0.51 22.04 -7.85
C VAL A 90 -1.32 23.23 -7.33
N ILE A 91 -0.77 24.04 -6.41
CA ILE A 91 -1.42 25.27 -5.94
C ILE A 91 -1.60 26.27 -7.08
N SER A 92 -0.63 26.39 -7.99
CA SER A 92 -0.73 27.30 -9.13
C SER A 92 -1.82 26.90 -10.13
N TYR A 93 -2.03 25.60 -10.35
CA TYR A 93 -3.04 25.11 -11.31
C TYR A 93 -4.44 24.99 -10.71
N PHE A 94 -4.56 24.67 -9.42
CA PHE A 94 -5.85 24.40 -8.76
C PHE A 94 -5.97 25.08 -7.38
N PRO A 95 -5.82 26.41 -7.28
CA PRO A 95 -5.76 27.11 -6.00
C PRO A 95 -7.05 26.91 -5.16
N ASP A 96 -8.22 27.08 -5.76
CA ASP A 96 -9.51 27.02 -5.04
C ASP A 96 -9.80 25.64 -4.46
N LYS A 97 -9.51 24.57 -5.23
CA LYS A 97 -9.73 23.19 -4.79
C LYS A 97 -8.77 22.82 -3.66
N VAL A 98 -7.51 23.22 -3.77
CA VAL A 98 -6.50 22.97 -2.73
C VAL A 98 -6.86 23.70 -1.46
N ALA A 99 -7.27 24.98 -1.54
CA ALA A 99 -7.68 25.77 -0.38
C ALA A 99 -8.90 25.16 0.33
N LEU A 100 -9.90 24.71 -0.43
CA LEU A 100 -11.07 24.02 0.13
C LEU A 100 -10.68 22.74 0.89
N LEU A 101 -9.80 21.92 0.31
CA LEU A 101 -9.34 20.69 0.95
C LEU A 101 -8.46 20.95 2.17
N GLN A 102 -7.55 21.93 2.09
CA GLN A 102 -6.74 22.36 3.24
C GLN A 102 -7.62 22.82 4.40
N ARG A 103 -8.68 23.60 4.11
CA ARG A 103 -9.64 24.03 5.12
C ARG A 103 -10.37 22.84 5.76
N LYS A 104 -10.83 21.87 4.98
CA LYS A 104 -11.45 20.64 5.51
C LYS A 104 -10.50 19.83 6.39
N VAL A 105 -9.22 19.78 6.02
CA VAL A 105 -8.18 19.10 6.82
C VAL A 105 -7.98 19.83 8.16
N GLU A 106 -7.97 21.16 8.15
CA GLU A 106 -7.84 21.95 9.38
C GLU A 106 -9.07 21.83 10.28
N GLU A 107 -10.28 21.87 9.71
CA GLU A 107 -11.54 21.65 10.44
C GLU A 107 -11.61 20.26 11.09
N ASN A 108 -10.97 19.26 10.49
CA ASN A 108 -10.97 17.86 10.97
C ASN A 108 -9.59 17.43 11.53
N ARG A 109 -8.77 18.37 11.99
CA ARG A 109 -7.38 18.09 12.41
C ARG A 109 -7.28 17.07 13.54
N SER A 110 -8.28 17.01 14.42
CA SER A 110 -8.35 16.06 15.54
C SER A 110 -8.58 14.61 15.09
N SER A 111 -9.31 14.40 13.99
CA SER A 111 -9.63 13.08 13.44
C SER A 111 -8.77 12.71 12.22
N LEU A 112 -7.92 13.63 11.75
CA LEU A 112 -7.08 13.49 10.56
C LEU A 112 -6.22 12.23 10.59
N PHE A 113 -5.60 11.92 11.73
CA PHE A 113 -4.80 10.70 11.89
C PHE A 113 -5.61 9.42 11.66
N PHE A 114 -6.80 9.31 12.27
CA PHE A 114 -7.68 8.17 12.09
C PHE A 114 -8.25 8.08 10.68
N PHE A 115 -8.53 9.23 10.06
CA PHE A 115 -8.95 9.31 8.67
C PHE A 115 -7.86 8.79 7.73
N LEU A 116 -6.60 9.19 7.92
CA LEU A 116 -5.47 8.67 7.14
C LEU A 116 -5.26 7.17 7.35
N LEU A 117 -5.40 6.70 8.60
CA LEU A 117 -5.32 5.28 8.91
C LEU A 117 -6.39 4.49 8.15
N PHE A 118 -7.63 4.97 8.19
CA PHE A 118 -8.76 4.38 7.47
C PHE A 118 -8.49 4.32 5.96
N LEU A 119 -8.03 5.42 5.35
CA LEU A 119 -7.71 5.45 3.91
C LEU A 119 -6.57 4.51 3.50
N ARG A 120 -5.68 4.13 4.42
CA ARG A 120 -4.58 3.19 4.15
C ARG A 120 -4.97 1.75 4.38
N LEU A 121 -5.81 1.49 5.38
CA LEU A 121 -6.36 0.17 5.66
C LEU A 121 -7.36 -0.27 4.59
N PHE A 122 -8.20 0.67 4.13
CA PHE A 122 -9.14 0.44 3.05
C PHE A 122 -8.56 0.99 1.75
N PRO A 123 -8.20 0.14 0.76
CA PRO A 123 -7.44 0.52 -0.43
C PRO A 123 -8.26 1.29 -1.48
N MET A 124 -9.14 2.21 -1.03
CA MET A 124 -9.92 3.09 -1.90
C MET A 124 -9.03 4.10 -2.61
N THR A 125 -7.95 4.54 -1.97
CA THR A 125 -7.01 5.52 -2.51
C THR A 125 -5.62 4.91 -2.65
N PRO A 126 -4.93 5.06 -3.79
CA PRO A 126 -3.57 4.57 -3.93
C PRO A 126 -2.62 5.22 -2.91
N ASN A 127 -1.73 4.42 -2.30
CA ASN A 127 -0.78 4.93 -1.31
C ASN A 127 0.14 6.03 -1.86
N TRP A 128 0.57 5.91 -3.12
CA TRP A 128 1.39 6.95 -3.76
C TRP A 128 0.67 8.30 -3.79
N PHE A 129 -0.65 8.29 -4.01
CA PHE A 129 -1.46 9.50 -4.09
C PHE A 129 -1.58 10.17 -2.72
N LEU A 130 -1.79 9.39 -1.65
CA LEU A 130 -1.80 9.92 -0.28
C LEU A 130 -0.44 10.52 0.09
N ASN A 131 0.66 9.89 -0.30
CA ASN A 131 2.01 10.38 -0.04
C ASN A 131 2.29 11.70 -0.78
N LEU A 132 1.83 11.82 -2.03
CA LEU A 132 1.98 13.03 -2.84
C LEU A 132 1.07 14.17 -2.38
N SER A 133 -0.17 13.87 -1.99
CA SER A 133 -1.18 14.88 -1.64
C SER A 133 -1.05 15.42 -0.21
N ALA A 134 -0.59 14.60 0.74
CA ALA A 134 -0.41 15.01 2.13
C ALA A 134 0.35 16.34 2.35
N PRO A 135 1.50 16.62 1.72
CA PRO A 135 2.19 17.91 1.88
C PRO A 135 1.47 19.09 1.23
N ILE A 136 0.71 18.82 0.16
CA ILE A 136 -0.11 19.82 -0.54
C ILE A 136 -1.27 20.26 0.36
N LEU A 137 -1.82 19.31 1.13
CA LEU A 137 -2.90 19.52 2.08
C LEU A 137 -2.44 20.01 3.47
N ASN A 138 -1.16 20.33 3.64
CA ASN A 138 -0.56 20.75 4.92
C ASN A 138 -0.73 19.73 6.06
N ILE A 139 -0.79 18.44 5.74
CA ILE A 139 -0.83 17.38 6.76
C ILE A 139 0.53 17.32 7.47
N PRO A 140 0.58 17.32 8.82
CA PRO A 140 1.84 17.27 9.55
C PRO A 140 2.57 15.93 9.31
N VAL A 141 3.89 16.01 9.12
CA VAL A 141 4.76 14.84 8.85
C VAL A 141 4.65 13.76 9.92
N SER A 142 4.47 14.13 11.19
CA SER A 142 4.33 13.17 12.29
C SER A 142 3.09 12.29 12.13
N GLN A 143 1.91 12.90 11.94
CA GLN A 143 0.66 12.15 11.71
C GLN A 143 0.75 11.32 10.44
N PHE A 144 1.34 11.88 9.38
CA PHE A 144 1.59 11.17 8.14
C PHE A 144 2.46 9.93 8.35
N PHE A 145 3.64 10.08 8.99
CA PHE A 145 4.59 8.99 9.22
C PHE A 145 3.96 7.86 10.03
N PHE A 146 3.31 8.17 11.15
CA PHE A 146 2.67 7.14 11.97
C PHE A 146 1.46 6.51 11.26
N SER A 147 0.74 7.26 10.42
CA SER A 147 -0.36 6.70 9.62
C SER A 147 0.15 5.68 8.61
N VAL A 148 1.32 5.93 7.98
CA VAL A 148 1.96 4.98 7.06
C VAL A 148 2.43 3.75 7.84
N LEU A 149 3.14 3.97 8.95
CA LEU A 149 3.73 2.92 9.76
C LEU A 149 2.68 1.93 10.27
N ILE A 150 1.59 2.44 10.83
CA ILE A 150 0.54 1.61 11.44
C ILE A 150 -0.46 1.15 10.38
N GLY A 151 -0.87 2.03 9.47
CA GLY A 151 -1.91 1.75 8.48
C GLY A 151 -1.50 0.73 7.42
N LEU A 152 -0.20 0.63 7.09
CA LEU A 152 0.30 -0.35 6.12
C LEU A 152 0.89 -1.60 6.77
N MET A 153 0.99 -1.64 8.10
CA MET A 153 1.52 -2.79 8.82
C MET A 153 0.75 -4.09 8.52
N PRO A 154 -0.60 -4.13 8.45
CA PRO A 154 -1.33 -5.36 8.11
C PRO A 154 -1.02 -5.84 6.69
N TYR A 155 -0.95 -4.91 5.74
CA TYR A 155 -0.58 -5.21 4.36
C TYR A 155 0.85 -5.75 4.25
N ASN A 156 1.81 -5.08 4.91
CA ASN A 156 3.20 -5.49 4.98
C ASN A 156 3.32 -6.89 5.60
N PHE A 157 2.57 -7.16 6.67
CA PHE A 157 2.53 -8.48 7.31
C PHE A 157 2.07 -9.57 6.36
N ILE A 158 0.97 -9.38 5.64
CA ILE A 158 0.46 -10.39 4.68
C ILE A 158 1.51 -10.68 3.59
N CYS A 159 2.13 -9.65 3.02
CA CYS A 159 3.14 -9.84 1.97
C CYS A 159 4.41 -10.53 2.50
N VAL A 160 4.96 -10.06 3.62
CA VAL A 160 6.15 -10.64 4.24
C VAL A 160 5.88 -12.09 4.67
N GLN A 161 4.70 -12.35 5.27
CA GLN A 161 4.33 -13.69 5.69
C GLN A 161 4.21 -14.65 4.50
N THR A 162 3.67 -14.17 3.37
CA THR A 162 3.60 -14.92 2.11
C THR A 162 5.00 -15.28 1.62
N GLY A 163 5.95 -14.34 1.63
CA GLY A 163 7.33 -14.59 1.25
C GLY A 163 8.06 -15.57 2.15
N ALA A 164 7.85 -15.47 3.46
CA ALA A 164 8.42 -16.40 4.43
C ALA A 164 7.93 -17.83 4.19
N ILE A 165 6.62 -18.01 3.92
CA ILE A 165 6.05 -19.32 3.58
C ILE A 165 6.64 -19.83 2.26
N LEU A 166 6.72 -18.97 1.23
CA LEU A 166 7.25 -19.35 -0.08
C LEU A 166 8.71 -19.85 0.02
N SER A 167 9.54 -19.22 0.85
CA SER A 167 10.94 -19.63 1.06
C SER A 167 11.11 -21.00 1.72
N GLN A 168 10.07 -21.51 2.40
CA GLN A 168 10.07 -22.82 3.05
C GLN A 168 9.55 -23.93 2.12
N ILE A 169 8.89 -23.57 1.02
CA ILE A 169 8.37 -24.54 0.05
C ILE A 169 9.49 -24.88 -0.94
N THR A 170 10.37 -25.80 -0.54
CA THR A 170 11.57 -26.16 -1.31
C THR A 170 11.29 -27.15 -2.44
N SER A 171 10.14 -27.81 -2.47
CA SER A 171 9.75 -28.76 -3.54
C SER A 171 8.49 -28.29 -4.30
N LEU A 172 8.54 -28.33 -5.63
CA LEU A 172 7.40 -28.03 -6.50
C LEU A 172 6.19 -28.96 -6.19
N ASP A 173 6.44 -30.17 -5.68
CA ASP A 173 5.40 -31.10 -5.20
C ASP A 173 4.63 -30.60 -3.95
N ALA A 174 5.26 -29.76 -3.11
CA ALA A 174 4.62 -29.18 -1.93
C ALA A 174 3.79 -27.91 -2.25
N ILE A 175 3.98 -27.31 -3.44
CA ILE A 175 3.12 -26.24 -3.96
C ILE A 175 1.74 -26.80 -4.35
N PHE A 176 1.70 -28.02 -4.89
CA PHE A 176 0.47 -28.75 -5.22
C PHE A 176 -0.14 -29.53 -4.04
N SER A 177 0.46 -29.44 -2.85
CA SER A 177 -0.15 -29.98 -1.63
C SER A 177 -1.48 -29.27 -1.35
N TRP A 178 -2.54 -30.06 -1.14
CA TRP A 178 -3.87 -29.57 -0.78
C TRP A 178 -3.84 -28.56 0.38
N ALA A 179 -2.94 -28.73 1.36
CA ALA A 179 -2.81 -27.82 2.49
C ALA A 179 -2.29 -26.43 2.08
N THR A 180 -1.36 -26.36 1.13
CA THR A 180 -0.82 -25.10 0.60
C THR A 180 -1.84 -24.39 -0.28
N LEU A 181 -2.56 -25.16 -1.09
CA LEU A 181 -3.66 -24.69 -1.93
C LEU A 181 -4.79 -24.07 -1.10
N PHE A 182 -5.17 -24.72 0.02
CA PHE A 182 -6.16 -24.15 0.96
C PHE A 182 -5.66 -22.89 1.65
N LYS A 183 -4.38 -22.80 2.02
CA LYS A 183 -3.80 -21.59 2.65
C LYS A 183 -3.72 -20.41 1.67
N LEU A 184 -3.30 -20.66 0.43
CA LEU A 184 -3.28 -19.66 -0.64
C LEU A 184 -4.68 -19.21 -1.03
N LEU A 185 -5.63 -20.15 -1.15
CA LEU A 185 -7.04 -19.85 -1.41
C LEU A 185 -7.64 -19.03 -0.27
N ALA A 186 -7.37 -19.39 0.99
CA ALA A 186 -7.84 -18.65 2.15
C ALA A 186 -7.30 -17.21 2.17
N MET A 187 -6.03 -17.00 1.83
CA MET A 187 -5.46 -15.64 1.70
C MET A 187 -6.03 -14.88 0.52
N ALA A 188 -6.20 -15.52 -0.65
CA ALA A 188 -6.80 -14.90 -1.83
C ALA A 188 -8.25 -14.47 -1.55
N VAL A 189 -9.03 -15.34 -0.90
CA VAL A 189 -10.39 -15.03 -0.44
C VAL A 189 -10.34 -13.90 0.58
N ALA A 190 -9.49 -13.96 1.60
CA ALA A 190 -9.34 -12.90 2.59
C ALA A 190 -8.95 -11.54 1.97
N ALA A 191 -8.09 -11.55 0.95
CA ALA A 191 -7.71 -10.36 0.19
C ALA A 191 -8.84 -9.84 -0.74
N LEU A 192 -9.73 -10.72 -1.18
CA LEU A 192 -10.91 -10.39 -1.99
C LEU A 192 -12.10 -9.89 -1.14
N ILE A 193 -12.16 -10.21 0.15
CA ILE A 193 -13.25 -9.76 1.04
C ILE A 193 -13.36 -8.22 1.06
N PRO A 194 -12.29 -7.43 1.24
CA PRO A 194 -12.37 -5.98 1.16
C PRO A 194 -12.88 -5.49 -0.20
N GLY A 195 -12.34 -6.01 -1.31
CA GLY A 195 -12.69 -5.57 -2.66
C GLY A 195 -14.11 -5.92 -3.08
N THR A 196 -14.60 -7.11 -2.70
CA THR A 196 -15.97 -7.57 -3.02
C THR A 196 -17.02 -6.91 -2.14
N LEU A 197 -16.75 -6.68 -0.86
CA LEU A 197 -17.62 -5.90 0.02
C LEU A 197 -17.73 -4.46 -0.47
N ILE A 198 -16.61 -3.80 -0.82
CA ILE A 198 -16.62 -2.44 -1.37
C ILE A 198 -17.41 -2.40 -2.68
N LYS A 199 -17.22 -3.36 -3.60
CA LYS A 199 -17.97 -3.43 -4.85
C LYS A 199 -19.46 -3.64 -4.61
N LYS A 200 -19.85 -4.44 -3.61
CA LYS A 200 -21.25 -4.71 -3.24
C LYS A 200 -21.91 -3.49 -2.58
N TYR A 201 -21.20 -2.77 -1.71
CA TYR A 201 -21.67 -1.53 -1.09
C TYR A 201 -21.77 -0.37 -2.08
N SER A 202 -20.79 -0.21 -2.98
CA SER A 202 -20.80 0.79 -4.04
C SER A 202 -21.95 0.57 -5.03
N LYS A 203 -22.22 -0.69 -5.42
CA LYS A 203 -23.34 -1.03 -6.32
C LYS A 203 -24.70 -0.81 -5.67
N ASN A 204 -24.82 -1.04 -4.35
CA ASN A 204 -26.07 -0.78 -3.62
C ASN A 204 -26.32 0.71 -3.44
N HIS A 205 -25.30 1.53 -3.15
CA HIS A 205 -25.46 2.99 -3.06
C HIS A 205 -25.79 3.64 -4.41
N LEU A 206 -25.19 3.19 -5.51
CA LEU A 206 -25.53 3.68 -6.85
C LEU A 206 -26.99 3.38 -7.24
N LYS A 207 -27.49 2.18 -6.89
CA LYS A 207 -28.90 1.81 -7.14
C LYS A 207 -29.88 2.64 -6.31
N LEU A 208 -29.56 2.93 -5.05
CA LEU A 208 -30.42 3.78 -4.20
C LEU A 208 -30.53 5.22 -4.70
N ASP A 209 -29.48 5.77 -5.33
CA ASP A 209 -29.52 7.11 -5.93
C ASP A 209 -30.27 7.13 -7.27
N GLU A 210 -30.11 6.10 -8.11
CA GLU A 210 -30.89 5.94 -9.36
C GLU A 210 -32.39 5.82 -9.06
N ASP A 211 -32.78 5.01 -8.08
CA ASP A 211 -34.19 4.82 -7.70
C ASP A 211 -34.82 6.10 -7.13
N LYS A 212 -34.08 6.86 -6.31
CA LYS A 212 -34.53 8.17 -5.80
C LYS A 212 -34.71 9.19 -6.92
N HIS A 213 -33.79 9.23 -7.89
CA HIS A 213 -33.88 10.16 -9.01
C HIS A 213 -35.05 9.82 -9.94
N ALA A 214 -35.30 8.53 -10.18
CA ALA A 214 -36.45 8.06 -10.96
C ALA A 214 -37.79 8.40 -10.30
N GLN A 215 -37.89 8.28 -8.97
CA GLN A 215 -39.11 8.66 -8.23
C GLN A 215 -39.38 10.17 -8.25
N LEU A 216 -38.35 11.01 -8.14
CA LEU A 216 -38.48 12.47 -8.22
C LEU A 216 -38.94 12.95 -9.61
N LEU A 217 -38.50 12.29 -10.68
CA LEU A 217 -38.90 12.61 -12.05
C LEU A 217 -40.34 12.17 -12.36
N ASN A 218 -40.79 11.03 -11.82
CA ASN A 218 -42.18 10.58 -11.97
C ASN A 218 -43.16 11.38 -11.09
N GLY A 219 -42.76 11.81 -9.89
CA GLY A 219 -43.59 12.66 -9.02
C GLY A 219 -43.87 14.04 -9.62
N LYS A 220 -42.96 14.59 -10.42
CA LYS A 220 -43.14 15.87 -11.12
C LYS A 220 -44.02 15.80 -12.38
N LYS A 221 -44.32 14.61 -12.91
CA LYS A 221 -45.21 14.42 -14.07
C LYS A 221 -46.68 14.19 -13.69
N SER A 222 -46.97 14.07 -12.39
CA SER A 222 -48.30 13.77 -11.85
C SER A 222 -48.99 14.99 -11.20
N LEU A 223 -48.42 16.18 -11.34
CA LEU A 223 -48.97 17.48 -10.93
C LEU A 223 -49.14 18.35 -12.18
#